data_AF-A0A4D6KCS6-F1
#
_entry.id   AF-A0A4D6KCS6-F1
#
_cell.length_a   1.000
_cell.length_b   1.000
_cell.length_c   1.000
_cell.angle_alpha   90.00
_cell.angle_beta   90.00
_cell.angle_gamma   90.00
#
_symmetry.space_group_name_H-M   'P 1'
#
loop_
_entity.id
_entity.type
_entity.pdbx_description
1 polymer ?
#
loop_
_entity_poly.entity_id
_entity_poly.type
_entity_poly.pdbx_seq_one_letter_code
_entity_poly.pdbx_strand_id
1 'polypeptide(L)'
;MDADGTTDTVVADPDGSEPSQPRALIHKKILDTAQSNPTAATAEIATEVSGASVELVEQVLQEYGDPAAEDDQPVESDDQDTVDDETSEPEDDEVEPPISAETGPDEKGEDVDLTALDEKQRETLRAIHRQPTATQAEIADTLDVSRATIPKRVNDIPGFDWPSRQAFVEALFETDAESDDDLAAFEESLTESLEELTARIETIETQLQTTTPATNVVHVEPGLLHKVVHACMDADYISRDEELQLLHRLLSDAADD
;
A
#
# COMPACT_ATOMS: atom_id res chain seq x y z
N MET A 1 -54.98 -49.78 58.86
CA MET A 1 -55.83 -49.59 57.66
C MET A 1 -55.53 -48.18 57.21
N ASP A 2 -54.47 -48.14 56.44
CA ASP A 2 -53.65 -46.99 56.10
C ASP A 2 -54.02 -46.58 54.68
N ALA A 3 -54.25 -45.29 54.46
CA ALA A 3 -54.12 -44.65 53.15
C ALA A 3 -54.17 -43.13 53.36
N ASP A 4 -52.98 -42.56 53.46
CA ASP A 4 -52.70 -41.13 53.41
C ASP A 4 -52.85 -40.62 51.96
N GLY A 5 -53.21 -39.35 51.82
CA GLY A 5 -53.43 -38.69 50.54
C GLY A 5 -52.13 -38.33 49.84
N THR A 6 -52.05 -38.62 48.54
CA THR A 6 -51.02 -38.06 47.65
C THR A 6 -51.73 -37.50 46.42
N THR A 7 -51.67 -36.19 46.29
CA THR A 7 -51.99 -35.43 45.07
C THR A 7 -50.97 -35.79 44.00
N ASP A 8 -51.46 -36.46 42.95
CA ASP A 8 -50.76 -36.72 41.70
C ASP A 8 -50.41 -35.37 41.04
N THR A 9 -49.20 -34.90 41.32
CA THR A 9 -48.60 -33.76 40.66
C THR A 9 -48.04 -34.28 39.35
N VAL A 10 -48.73 -33.95 38.27
CA VAL A 10 -48.22 -34.05 36.90
C VAL A 10 -46.87 -33.33 36.86
N VAL A 11 -45.80 -34.12 36.81
CA VAL A 11 -44.46 -33.67 36.44
C VAL A 11 -44.55 -33.34 34.96
N ALA A 12 -44.71 -32.06 34.65
CA ALA A 12 -44.44 -31.55 33.32
C ALA A 12 -42.92 -31.54 33.16
N ASP A 13 -42.40 -32.46 32.35
CA ASP A 13 -41.05 -32.39 31.81
C ASP A 13 -40.84 -31.03 31.11
N PRO A 14 -39.89 -30.20 31.52
CA PRO A 14 -39.43 -29.07 30.72
C PRO A 14 -38.11 -29.45 30.07
N ASP A 15 -38.15 -30.42 29.15
CA ASP A 15 -37.00 -30.61 28.25
C ASP A 15 -37.51 -30.80 26.82
N GLY A 16 -38.24 -29.78 26.38
CA GLY A 16 -38.35 -29.47 24.97
C GLY A 16 -37.00 -28.92 24.53
N SER A 17 -36.12 -29.81 24.07
CA SER A 17 -34.95 -29.44 23.29
C SER A 17 -35.42 -28.68 22.06
N GLU A 18 -35.44 -27.34 22.16
CA GLU A 18 -35.67 -26.48 21.02
C GLU A 18 -34.54 -26.70 19.99
N PRO A 19 -34.84 -26.64 18.68
CA PRO A 19 -33.83 -26.83 17.65
C PRO A 19 -32.75 -25.76 17.85
N SER A 20 -31.55 -26.19 18.28
CA SER A 20 -30.40 -25.31 18.49
C SER A 20 -30.20 -24.45 17.26
N GLN A 21 -30.66 -23.20 17.33
CA GLN A 21 -30.34 -22.21 16.32
C GLN A 21 -28.81 -22.11 16.27
N PRO A 22 -28.23 -21.95 15.07
CA PRO A 22 -26.78 -21.82 14.95
C PRO A 22 -26.30 -20.67 15.83
N ARG A 23 -25.27 -20.92 16.66
CA ARG A 23 -24.80 -20.01 17.72
C ARG A 23 -24.58 -18.56 17.26
N ALA A 24 -24.18 -18.38 16.01
CA ALA A 24 -24.03 -17.06 15.39
C ALA A 24 -25.34 -16.24 15.34
N LEU A 25 -26.49 -16.88 15.14
CA LEU A 25 -27.80 -16.20 15.17
C LEU A 25 -28.20 -15.82 16.60
N ILE A 26 -27.82 -16.62 17.60
CA ILE A 26 -28.07 -16.33 19.01
C ILE A 26 -27.25 -15.10 19.43
N HIS A 27 -25.96 -15.04 19.09
CA HIS A 27 -25.11 -13.88 19.41
C HIS A 27 -25.66 -12.59 18.77
N LYS A 28 -26.04 -12.66 17.49
CA LYS A 28 -26.68 -11.52 16.80
C LYS A 28 -27.96 -11.07 17.51
N LYS A 29 -28.82 -12.02 17.91
CA LYS A 29 -30.09 -11.70 18.57
C LYS A 29 -29.90 -11.12 19.97
N ILE A 30 -28.85 -11.54 20.69
CA ILE A 30 -28.44 -10.93 21.97
C ILE A 30 -28.06 -9.46 21.77
N LEU A 31 -27.21 -9.16 20.78
CA LEU A 31 -26.78 -7.78 20.50
C LEU A 31 -27.93 -6.89 20.02
N ASP A 32 -28.80 -7.40 19.16
CA ASP A 32 -29.98 -6.69 18.65
C ASP A 32 -30.98 -6.37 19.79
N THR A 33 -31.13 -7.28 20.75
CA THR A 33 -31.99 -7.09 21.93
C THR A 33 -31.37 -6.09 22.91
N ALA A 34 -30.06 -6.17 23.17
CA ALA A 34 -29.33 -5.20 24.00
C ALA A 34 -29.39 -3.79 23.39
N GLN A 35 -29.22 -3.67 22.08
CA GLN A 35 -29.33 -2.40 21.35
C GLN A 35 -30.75 -1.81 21.41
N SER A 36 -31.78 -2.66 21.29
CA SER A 36 -33.18 -2.23 21.34
C SER A 36 -33.64 -1.83 22.75
N ASN A 37 -33.00 -2.39 23.79
CA ASN A 37 -33.33 -2.18 25.20
C ASN A 37 -32.07 -1.88 26.04
N PRO A 38 -31.51 -0.66 25.92
CA PRO A 38 -30.20 -0.30 26.50
C PRO A 38 -30.13 -0.32 28.03
N THR A 39 -31.27 -0.34 28.71
CA THR A 39 -31.35 -0.38 30.18
C THR A 39 -31.77 -1.74 30.73
N ALA A 40 -31.95 -2.76 29.88
CA ALA A 40 -32.37 -4.09 30.30
C ALA A 40 -31.22 -4.82 31.00
N ALA A 41 -31.54 -5.56 32.06
CA ALA A 41 -30.54 -6.38 32.75
C ALA A 41 -30.17 -7.61 31.89
N THR A 42 -28.95 -8.14 32.03
CA THR A 42 -28.47 -9.33 31.30
C THR A 42 -29.39 -10.55 31.47
N ALA A 43 -30.05 -10.67 32.63
CA ALA A 43 -31.05 -11.70 32.90
C ALA A 43 -32.37 -11.51 32.14
N GLU A 44 -32.78 -10.27 31.88
CA GLU A 44 -33.97 -9.96 31.09
C GLU A 44 -33.71 -10.25 29.61
N ILE A 45 -32.51 -9.87 29.10
CA ILE A 45 -32.07 -10.16 27.73
C ILE A 45 -31.99 -11.68 27.49
N ALA A 46 -31.45 -12.45 28.45
CA ALA A 46 -31.40 -13.92 28.35
C ALA A 46 -32.79 -14.58 28.31
N THR A 47 -33.80 -13.97 28.94
CA THR A 47 -35.17 -14.47 28.93
C THR A 47 -35.87 -14.20 27.59
N GLU A 48 -35.54 -13.08 26.96
CA GLU A 48 -36.13 -12.66 25.68
C GLU A 48 -35.49 -13.38 24.47
N VAL A 49 -34.21 -13.73 24.57
CA VAL A 49 -33.51 -14.52 23.55
C VAL A 49 -33.64 -16.01 23.84
N SER A 50 -34.60 -16.67 23.18
CA SER A 50 -34.78 -18.12 23.23
C SER A 50 -33.47 -18.87 22.95
N GLY A 51 -32.95 -19.55 23.98
CA GLY A 51 -31.70 -20.32 23.91
C GLY A 51 -30.43 -19.61 24.41
N ALA A 52 -30.54 -18.41 24.96
CA ALA A 52 -29.42 -17.72 25.62
C ALA A 52 -29.44 -17.95 27.14
N SER A 53 -28.27 -18.17 27.74
CA SER A 53 -28.08 -18.11 29.19
C SER A 53 -27.54 -16.73 29.59
N VAL A 54 -27.69 -16.37 30.87
CA VAL A 54 -27.15 -15.10 31.41
C VAL A 54 -25.63 -15.02 31.18
N GLU A 55 -24.90 -16.11 31.39
CA GLU A 55 -23.46 -16.20 31.10
C GLU A 55 -23.13 -15.99 29.62
N LEU A 56 -23.96 -16.50 28.70
CA LEU A 56 -23.75 -16.31 27.27
C LEU A 56 -23.98 -14.85 26.87
N VAL A 57 -24.95 -14.17 27.50
CA VAL A 57 -25.20 -12.74 27.28
C VAL A 57 -24.02 -11.90 27.78
N GLU A 58 -23.53 -12.16 28.99
CA GLU A 58 -22.33 -11.48 29.52
C GLU A 58 -21.10 -11.73 28.65
N GLN A 59 -20.88 -12.97 28.22
CA GLN A 59 -19.77 -13.32 27.34
C GLN A 59 -19.86 -12.62 25.99
N VAL A 60 -21.06 -12.56 25.38
CA VAL A 60 -21.27 -11.89 24.09
C VAL A 60 -21.11 -10.37 24.22
N LEU A 61 -21.62 -9.75 25.29
CA LEU A 61 -21.42 -8.30 25.52
C LEU A 61 -19.94 -7.98 25.86
N GLN A 62 -19.21 -8.90 26.49
CA GLN A 62 -17.77 -8.74 26.72
C GLN A 62 -16.94 -8.93 25.44
N GLU A 63 -17.38 -9.82 24.53
CA GLU A 63 -16.68 -10.15 23.29
C GLU A 63 -16.98 -9.16 22.16
N TYR A 64 -18.19 -8.61 22.10
CA TYR A 64 -18.66 -7.71 21.05
C TYR A 64 -18.92 -6.26 21.52
N GLY A 65 -18.84 -6.00 22.83
CA GLY A 65 -19.21 -4.72 23.43
C GLY A 65 -20.70 -4.62 23.71
N ASP A 66 -21.08 -3.77 24.66
CA ASP A 66 -22.47 -3.39 24.85
C ASP A 66 -22.83 -2.28 23.84
N PRO A 67 -23.65 -2.55 22.81
CA PRO A 67 -24.00 -1.54 21.81
C PRO A 67 -24.85 -0.40 22.39
N ALA A 68 -25.37 -0.56 23.60
CA ALA A 68 -26.08 0.48 24.35
C ALA A 68 -25.17 1.39 25.17
N ALA A 69 -23.95 0.95 25.46
CA ALA A 69 -22.95 1.78 26.13
C ALA A 69 -22.36 2.73 25.08
N GLU A 70 -22.98 3.91 24.93
CA GLU A 70 -22.37 5.01 24.18
C GLU A 70 -21.05 5.39 24.85
N ASP A 71 -19.94 4.96 24.24
CA ASP A 71 -18.58 5.52 24.35
C ASP A 71 -18.21 6.13 25.71
N ASP A 72 -18.43 5.37 26.79
CA ASP A 72 -17.86 5.70 28.10
C ASP A 72 -16.41 5.21 28.07
N GLN A 73 -15.56 6.02 27.42
CA GLN A 73 -14.11 5.96 27.58
C GLN A 73 -13.82 5.75 29.07
N PRO A 74 -13.03 4.72 29.46
CA PRO A 74 -12.62 4.59 30.85
C PRO A 74 -11.73 5.79 31.17
N VAL A 75 -12.31 6.80 31.80
CA VAL A 75 -11.57 7.90 32.41
C VAL A 75 -10.62 7.29 33.42
N GLU A 76 -9.34 7.50 33.14
CA GLU A 76 -8.24 7.17 34.01
C GLU A 76 -8.52 7.69 35.43
N SER A 77 -8.43 6.80 36.41
CA SER A 77 -8.31 7.18 37.82
C SER A 77 -6.85 7.02 38.21
N ASP A 78 -6.20 8.17 38.22
CA ASP A 78 -4.93 8.56 38.83
C ASP A 78 -4.58 7.81 40.14
N ASP A 79 -3.36 7.28 40.24
CA ASP A 79 -2.49 7.47 41.42
C ASP A 79 -1.06 6.89 41.18
N GLN A 80 -0.05 7.79 41.25
CA GLN A 80 1.40 7.57 41.53
C GLN A 80 2.26 6.80 40.50
N ASP A 81 3.47 7.19 40.10
CA ASP A 81 4.51 8.04 40.71
C ASP A 81 5.56 8.44 39.63
N THR A 82 6.33 9.48 39.93
CA THR A 82 7.27 10.28 39.13
C THR A 82 8.41 9.55 38.37
N VAL A 83 8.79 10.05 37.18
CA VAL A 83 10.13 10.58 36.73
C VAL A 83 10.01 11.00 35.24
N ASP A 84 10.02 12.28 34.88
CA ASP A 84 11.18 13.11 34.50
C ASP A 84 12.04 12.50 33.37
N ASP A 85 11.75 12.88 32.10
CA ASP A 85 12.79 13.12 31.09
C ASP A 85 12.23 13.97 29.92
N GLU A 86 13.05 14.92 29.49
CA GLU A 86 12.74 16.04 28.60
C GLU A 86 12.53 15.64 27.13
N THR A 87 11.71 16.41 26.38
CA THR A 87 12.15 17.13 25.14
C THR A 87 10.94 17.73 24.37
N SER A 88 10.84 19.06 24.46
CA SER A 88 10.45 20.08 23.46
C SER A 88 9.61 19.71 22.21
N GLU A 89 8.39 20.29 22.16
CA GLU A 89 7.65 21.07 21.11
C GLU A 89 8.08 21.07 19.62
N PRO A 90 7.19 21.46 18.64
CA PRO A 90 5.88 22.16 18.76
C PRO A 90 4.71 21.44 18.05
N GLU A 91 3.47 21.54 18.55
CA GLU A 91 2.42 22.49 18.13
C GLU A 91 2.38 22.75 16.60
N ASP A 92 1.54 21.98 15.90
CA ASP A 92 1.00 22.36 14.59
C ASP A 92 -0.53 22.42 14.69
N ASP A 93 -1.03 23.63 14.51
CA ASP A 93 -2.43 24.01 14.39
C ASP A 93 -3.01 23.36 13.12
N GLU A 94 -3.84 22.32 13.26
CA GLU A 94 -4.80 21.96 12.21
C GLU A 94 -6.23 22.29 12.64
N VAL A 95 -6.67 23.41 12.07
CA VAL A 95 -8.03 23.92 11.99
C VAL A 95 -9.00 22.81 11.54
N GLU A 96 -9.96 22.45 12.39
CA GLU A 96 -11.17 21.74 11.97
C GLU A 96 -11.92 22.53 10.87
N PRO A 97 -12.27 21.92 9.72
CA PRO A 97 -13.47 22.31 9.02
C PRO A 97 -14.66 21.49 9.52
N PRO A 98 -15.82 22.12 9.78
CA PRO A 98 -17.01 21.42 10.20
C PRO A 98 -17.74 20.81 9.00
N ILE A 99 -18.36 19.65 9.28
CA ILE A 99 -19.65 19.14 8.80
C ILE A 99 -19.84 18.65 7.33
N SER A 100 -20.31 17.39 7.31
CA SER A 100 -21.47 16.87 6.56
C SER A 100 -21.44 16.75 5.03
N ALA A 101 -21.40 15.50 4.57
CA ALA A 101 -22.41 14.87 3.71
C ALA A 101 -22.16 13.35 3.74
N GLU A 102 -23.04 12.51 4.30
CA GLU A 102 -24.12 11.85 3.57
C GLU A 102 -23.73 11.48 2.14
N THR A 103 -23.05 10.34 1.99
CA THR A 103 -23.01 9.59 0.73
C THR A 103 -23.32 8.14 1.03
N GLY A 104 -24.53 7.73 0.64
CA GLY A 104 -24.96 6.35 0.62
C GLY A 104 -24.15 5.49 -0.37
N PRO A 105 -24.39 4.18 -0.38
CA PRO A 105 -23.50 3.21 -1.00
C PRO A 105 -23.65 3.25 -2.52
N ASP A 106 -22.66 3.78 -3.22
CA ASP A 106 -22.53 3.58 -4.66
C ASP A 106 -21.66 2.33 -4.89
N GLU A 107 -22.32 1.26 -5.30
CA GLU A 107 -21.70 0.06 -5.84
C GLU A 107 -20.94 0.40 -7.12
N LYS A 108 -19.63 0.61 -7.00
CA LYS A 108 -18.64 0.34 -8.05
C LYS A 108 -17.27 0.32 -7.39
N GLY A 109 -16.55 -0.79 -7.55
CA GLY A 109 -15.20 -0.97 -7.03
C GLY A 109 -14.34 0.24 -7.36
N GLU A 110 -14.05 1.02 -6.33
CA GLU A 110 -12.98 1.99 -6.35
C GLU A 110 -11.71 1.13 -6.28
N ASP A 111 -11.01 1.01 -7.41
CA ASP A 111 -9.70 0.36 -7.45
C ASP A 111 -8.80 1.10 -6.47
N VAL A 112 -8.60 0.51 -5.30
CA VAL A 112 -7.72 1.06 -4.27
C VAL A 112 -6.30 0.94 -4.82
N ASP A 113 -5.67 2.06 -5.13
CA ASP A 113 -4.30 2.07 -5.62
C ASP A 113 -3.33 1.64 -4.50
N LEU A 114 -2.58 0.56 -4.73
CA LEU A 114 -1.58 0.04 -3.79
C LEU A 114 -0.46 1.04 -3.49
N THR A 115 -0.21 2.00 -4.39
CA THR A 115 0.78 3.07 -4.20
C THR A 115 0.30 4.20 -3.31
N ALA A 116 -1.02 4.30 -3.08
CA ALA A 116 -1.63 5.25 -2.15
C ALA A 116 -1.68 4.73 -0.70
N LEU A 117 -1.43 3.43 -0.49
CA LEU A 117 -1.40 2.81 0.83
C LEU A 117 -0.04 3.00 1.51
N ASP A 118 -0.04 3.17 2.84
CA ASP A 118 1.20 3.18 3.62
C ASP A 118 1.88 1.80 3.57
N GLU A 119 3.20 1.77 3.70
CA GLU A 119 4.00 0.52 3.60
C GLU A 119 3.53 -0.51 4.63
N LYS A 120 3.14 -0.07 5.83
CA LYS A 120 2.63 -0.96 6.89
C LYS A 120 1.27 -1.58 6.55
N GLN A 121 0.42 -0.83 5.85
CA GLN A 121 -0.90 -1.30 5.40
C GLN A 121 -0.70 -2.33 4.29
N ARG A 122 0.16 -2.02 3.32
CA ARG A 122 0.51 -2.91 2.21
C ARG A 122 1.18 -4.20 2.70
N GLU A 123 2.09 -4.11 3.67
CA GLU A 123 2.68 -5.27 4.34
C GLU A 123 1.61 -6.16 4.99
N THR A 124 0.63 -5.55 5.66
CA THR A 124 -0.47 -6.27 6.30
C THR A 124 -1.39 -6.93 5.26
N LEU A 125 -1.73 -6.24 4.18
CA LEU A 125 -2.51 -6.79 3.08
C LEU A 125 -1.78 -7.93 2.36
N ARG A 126 -0.46 -7.85 2.18
CA ARG A 126 0.33 -8.97 1.64
C ARG A 126 0.31 -10.19 2.55
N ALA A 127 0.35 -9.99 3.88
CA ALA A 127 0.25 -11.09 4.82
C ALA A 127 -1.13 -11.77 4.72
N ILE A 128 -2.20 -10.98 4.59
CA ILE A 128 -3.56 -11.48 4.36
C ILE A 128 -3.66 -12.19 3.00
N HIS A 129 -3.07 -11.66 1.94
CA HIS A 129 -3.06 -12.31 0.62
C HIS A 129 -2.35 -13.68 0.65
N ARG A 130 -1.25 -13.81 1.39
CA ARG A 130 -0.56 -15.08 1.58
C ARG A 130 -1.37 -16.08 2.41
N GLN A 131 -2.19 -15.60 3.35
CA GLN A 131 -2.99 -16.43 4.25
C GLN A 131 -4.40 -15.85 4.40
N PRO A 132 -5.27 -15.98 3.38
CA PRO A 132 -6.58 -15.33 3.37
C PRO A 132 -7.49 -15.85 4.49
N THR A 133 -7.28 -17.08 4.94
CA THR A 133 -8.06 -17.71 6.01
C THR A 133 -7.52 -17.44 7.42
N ALA A 134 -6.34 -16.83 7.55
CA ALA A 134 -5.75 -16.54 8.86
C ALA A 134 -6.61 -15.54 9.65
N THR A 135 -6.62 -15.73 10.97
CA THR A 135 -7.21 -14.81 11.93
C THR A 135 -6.32 -13.58 12.11
N GLN A 136 -6.86 -12.50 12.67
CA GLN A 136 -6.08 -11.31 13.00
C GLN A 136 -4.91 -11.61 13.95
N ALA A 137 -5.07 -12.59 14.85
CA ALA A 137 -4.00 -13.01 15.76
C ALA A 137 -2.85 -13.67 15.00
N GLU A 138 -3.16 -14.59 14.08
CA GLU A 138 -2.15 -15.28 13.27
C GLU A 138 -1.41 -14.33 12.31
N ILE A 139 -2.12 -13.34 11.75
CA ILE A 139 -1.50 -12.28 10.95
C ILE A 139 -0.62 -11.38 11.83
N ALA A 140 -1.04 -11.06 13.06
CA ALA A 140 -0.25 -10.28 14.01
C ALA A 140 1.03 -11.00 14.43
N ASP A 141 0.95 -12.30 14.72
CA ASP A 141 2.11 -13.15 15.02
C ASP A 141 3.07 -13.21 13.83
N THR A 142 2.54 -13.27 12.61
CA THR A 142 3.35 -13.28 11.37
C THR A 142 4.12 -11.97 11.17
N LEU A 143 3.54 -10.85 11.58
CA LEU A 143 4.11 -9.51 11.42
C LEU A 143 4.86 -9.02 12.68
N ASP A 144 4.96 -9.84 13.73
CA ASP A 144 5.54 -9.51 15.03
C ASP A 144 4.96 -8.20 15.63
N VAL A 145 3.63 -8.05 15.53
CA VAL A 145 2.89 -6.89 16.08
C VAL A 145 1.78 -7.33 17.02
N SER A 146 1.25 -6.40 17.81
CA SER A 146 0.04 -6.64 18.59
C SER A 146 -1.17 -6.91 17.68
N ARG A 147 -2.04 -7.83 18.11
CA ARG A 147 -3.33 -8.11 17.46
C ARG A 147 -4.17 -6.85 17.21
N ALA A 148 -4.09 -5.85 18.10
CA ALA A 148 -4.83 -4.59 17.97
C ALA A 148 -4.29 -3.69 16.83
N THR A 149 -3.04 -3.90 16.40
CA THR A 149 -2.41 -3.13 15.33
C THR A 149 -2.96 -3.51 13.95
N ILE A 150 -3.37 -4.76 13.77
CA ILE A 150 -3.93 -5.26 12.51
C ILE A 150 -5.18 -4.50 12.08
N PRO A 151 -6.27 -4.43 12.89
CA PRO A 151 -7.47 -3.68 12.52
C PRO A 151 -7.19 -2.20 12.30
N LYS A 152 -6.31 -1.57 13.11
CA LYS A 152 -5.92 -0.17 12.88
C LYS A 152 -5.28 0.05 11.51
N ARG A 153 -4.43 -0.86 11.04
CA ARG A 153 -3.78 -0.73 9.72
C ARG A 153 -4.75 -0.91 8.56
N VAL A 154 -5.75 -1.80 8.71
CA VAL A 154 -6.59 -2.24 7.59
C VAL A 154 -7.97 -1.59 7.55
N ASN A 155 -8.53 -1.16 8.70
CA ASN A 155 -9.85 -0.53 8.73
C ASN A 155 -9.83 0.90 8.16
N ASP A 156 -8.67 1.54 8.18
CA ASP A 156 -8.47 2.86 7.55
C ASP A 156 -8.41 2.76 6.01
N ILE A 157 -8.43 1.55 5.45
CA ILE A 157 -8.39 1.31 4.01
C ILE A 157 -9.82 1.37 3.45
N PRO A 158 -10.09 2.29 2.50
CA PRO A 158 -11.41 2.39 1.88
C PRO A 158 -11.85 1.06 1.25
N GLY A 159 -13.11 0.67 1.49
CA GLY A 159 -13.68 -0.55 0.91
C GLY A 159 -13.14 -1.87 1.47
N PHE A 160 -12.25 -1.83 2.46
CA PHE A 160 -11.72 -3.03 3.09
C PHE A 160 -12.67 -3.56 4.18
N ASP A 161 -12.98 -4.85 4.11
CA ASP A 161 -13.85 -5.54 5.06
C ASP A 161 -13.26 -6.91 5.43
N TRP A 162 -13.28 -7.28 6.72
CA TRP A 162 -12.61 -8.49 7.19
C TRP A 162 -13.27 -9.79 6.71
N PRO A 163 -14.61 -9.94 6.75
CA PRO A 163 -15.31 -11.02 6.06
C PRO A 163 -15.00 -11.12 4.56
N SER A 164 -14.89 -9.98 3.87
CA SER A 164 -14.66 -9.93 2.41
C SER A 164 -13.19 -9.76 2.01
N ARG A 165 -12.26 -9.90 2.98
CA ARG A 165 -10.83 -9.57 2.81
C ARG A 165 -10.17 -10.35 1.68
N GLN A 166 -10.57 -11.61 1.45
CA GLN A 166 -10.00 -12.44 0.40
C GLN A 166 -10.31 -11.84 -0.97
N ALA A 167 -11.57 -11.52 -1.23
CA ALA A 167 -11.97 -10.92 -2.51
C ALA A 167 -11.30 -9.56 -2.72
N PHE A 168 -11.15 -8.78 -1.64
CA PHE A 168 -10.45 -7.50 -1.67
C PHE A 168 -8.97 -7.66 -2.05
N VAL A 169 -8.21 -8.50 -1.34
CA VAL A 169 -6.77 -8.67 -1.61
C VAL A 169 -6.51 -9.36 -2.94
N GLU A 170 -7.39 -10.29 -3.36
CA GLU A 170 -7.27 -10.96 -4.65
C GLU A 170 -7.44 -9.97 -5.80
N ALA A 171 -8.50 -9.15 -5.79
CA ALA A 171 -8.67 -8.10 -6.80
C ALA A 171 -7.51 -7.11 -6.81
N LEU A 172 -7.07 -6.69 -5.62
CA LEU A 172 -6.00 -5.71 -5.45
C LEU A 172 -4.64 -6.19 -5.99
N PHE A 173 -4.27 -7.43 -5.69
CA PHE A 173 -3.00 -8.01 -6.15
C PHE A 173 -3.09 -8.67 -7.53
N GLU A 174 -4.27 -8.99 -8.05
CA GLU A 174 -4.46 -9.42 -9.45
C GLU A 174 -4.21 -8.25 -10.41
N THR A 175 -4.73 -7.06 -10.09
CA THR A 175 -4.44 -5.82 -10.85
C THR A 175 -2.96 -5.45 -10.81
N ASP A 176 -2.30 -5.66 -9.67
CA ASP A 176 -0.85 -5.43 -9.53
C ASP A 176 -0.04 -6.50 -10.28
N ALA A 177 -0.51 -7.75 -10.31
CA ALA A 177 0.15 -8.82 -11.07
C ALA A 177 0.03 -8.61 -12.59
N GLU A 178 -1.13 -8.17 -13.09
CA GLU A 178 -1.28 -7.76 -14.49
C GLU A 178 -0.37 -6.55 -14.81
N SER A 179 -0.27 -5.60 -13.87
CA SER A 179 0.62 -4.43 -14.00
C SER A 179 2.11 -4.81 -13.97
N ASP A 180 2.51 -5.76 -13.12
CA ASP A 180 3.89 -6.26 -13.01
C ASP A 180 4.28 -7.08 -14.25
N ASP A 181 3.37 -7.88 -14.82
CA ASP A 181 3.62 -8.64 -16.06
C ASP A 181 3.76 -7.68 -17.26
N ASP A 182 2.90 -6.65 -17.35
CA ASP A 182 3.01 -5.58 -18.34
C ASP A 182 4.30 -4.75 -18.15
N LEU A 183 4.71 -4.47 -16.91
CA LEU A 183 5.98 -3.81 -16.58
C LEU A 183 7.18 -4.65 -16.98
N ALA A 184 7.15 -5.97 -16.71
CA ALA A 184 8.21 -6.89 -17.09
C ALA A 184 8.35 -7.01 -18.61
N ALA A 185 7.23 -7.10 -19.34
CA ALA A 185 7.20 -7.11 -20.80
C ALA A 185 7.71 -5.76 -21.38
N PHE A 186 7.35 -4.64 -20.75
CA PHE A 186 7.85 -3.32 -21.13
C PHE A 186 9.37 -3.19 -20.87
N GLU A 187 9.88 -3.72 -19.75
CA GLU A 187 11.30 -3.71 -19.43
C GLU A 187 12.11 -4.60 -20.39
N GLU A 188 11.57 -5.75 -20.79
CA GLU A 188 12.16 -6.61 -21.84
C GLU A 188 12.21 -5.87 -23.18
N SER A 189 11.11 -5.21 -23.59
CA SER A 189 11.07 -4.40 -24.81
C SER A 189 12.04 -3.20 -24.77
N LEU A 190 12.18 -2.57 -23.60
CA LEU A 190 13.13 -1.48 -23.41
C LEU A 190 14.57 -1.99 -23.52
N THR A 191 14.84 -3.18 -22.97
CA THR A 191 16.15 -3.82 -23.06
C THR A 191 16.49 -4.18 -24.50
N GLU A 192 15.55 -4.79 -25.24
CA GLU A 192 15.71 -5.08 -26.67
C GLU A 192 15.95 -3.78 -27.47
N SER A 193 15.21 -2.71 -27.16
CA SER A 193 15.39 -1.40 -27.79
C SER A 193 16.76 -0.79 -27.48
N LEU A 194 17.27 -0.95 -26.26
CA LEU A 194 18.61 -0.49 -25.86
C LEU A 194 19.71 -1.28 -26.57
N GLU A 195 19.55 -2.60 -26.72
CA GLU A 195 20.46 -3.44 -27.49
C GLU A 195 20.46 -3.04 -28.97
N GLU A 196 19.28 -2.80 -29.56
CA GLU A 196 19.16 -2.31 -30.94
C GLU A 196 19.81 -0.94 -31.11
N LEU A 197 19.56 0.00 -30.19
CA LEU A 197 20.18 1.33 -30.19
C LEU A 197 21.71 1.22 -30.09
N THR A 198 22.21 0.33 -29.25
CA THR A 198 23.65 0.10 -29.07
C THR A 198 24.28 -0.47 -30.35
N ALA A 199 23.66 -1.49 -30.96
CA ALA A 199 24.11 -2.06 -32.23
C ALA A 199 24.06 -1.03 -33.37
N ARG A 200 23.05 -0.15 -33.34
CA ARG A 200 22.91 0.93 -34.32
C ARG A 200 24.00 1.98 -34.15
N ILE A 201 24.35 2.34 -32.93
CA ILE A 201 25.47 3.24 -32.62
C ILE A 201 26.77 2.63 -33.13
N GLU A 202 27.07 1.37 -32.82
CA GLU A 202 28.30 0.70 -33.28
C GLU A 202 28.38 0.65 -34.82
N THR A 203 27.26 0.40 -35.48
CA THR A 203 27.18 0.44 -36.95
C THR A 203 27.46 1.84 -37.48
N ILE A 204 26.87 2.88 -36.86
CA ILE A 204 27.09 4.28 -37.24
C ILE A 204 28.54 4.69 -36.98
N GLU A 205 29.14 4.28 -35.86
CA GLU A 205 30.55 4.54 -35.54
C GLU A 205 31.47 3.85 -36.55
N THR A 206 31.19 2.61 -36.92
CA THR A 206 31.95 1.89 -37.96
C THR A 206 31.76 2.55 -39.32
N GLN A 207 30.55 3.00 -39.65
CA GLN A 207 30.29 3.76 -40.88
C GLN A 207 31.01 5.11 -40.85
N LEU A 208 31.07 5.80 -39.72
CA LEU A 208 31.82 7.03 -39.58
C LEU A 208 33.31 6.77 -39.64
N GLN A 209 33.86 5.70 -39.08
CA GLN A 209 35.29 5.36 -39.20
C GLN A 209 35.67 4.93 -40.61
N THR A 210 34.78 4.25 -41.34
CA THR A 210 34.99 3.88 -42.74
C THR A 210 34.73 5.04 -43.71
N THR A 211 33.84 5.97 -43.34
CA THR A 211 33.55 7.22 -44.09
C THR A 211 34.41 8.40 -43.60
N THR A 212 35.20 8.21 -42.54
CA THR A 212 36.33 9.07 -42.17
C THR A 212 37.51 8.50 -42.92
N PRO A 213 37.79 8.94 -44.16
CA PRO A 213 39.10 8.68 -44.73
C PRO A 213 40.12 9.26 -43.75
N ALA A 214 41.12 8.44 -43.43
CA ALA A 214 42.34 8.81 -42.74
C ALA A 214 42.76 10.22 -43.13
N THR A 215 42.55 11.19 -42.23
CA THR A 215 42.84 12.60 -42.48
C THR A 215 42.06 13.14 -43.70
N ASN A 216 41.32 14.23 -43.53
CA ASN A 216 40.95 15.02 -44.69
C ASN A 216 42.25 15.66 -45.21
N VAL A 217 43.14 14.86 -45.81
CA VAL A 217 44.26 15.33 -46.61
C VAL A 217 43.58 15.90 -47.82
N VAL A 218 43.09 17.12 -47.66
CA VAL A 218 42.88 18.00 -48.78
C VAL A 218 44.28 18.11 -49.37
N HIS A 219 44.58 17.28 -50.38
CA HIS A 219 45.76 17.46 -51.22
C HIS A 219 45.52 18.78 -51.96
N VAL A 220 45.79 19.89 -51.28
CA VAL A 220 45.76 21.22 -51.84
C VAL A 220 46.88 21.24 -52.86
N GLU A 221 46.55 21.48 -54.13
CA GLU A 221 47.60 21.57 -55.15
C GLU A 221 48.66 22.59 -54.71
N PRO A 222 49.97 22.31 -54.92
CA PRO A 222 51.05 23.16 -54.41
C PRO A 222 50.92 24.63 -54.82
N GLY A 223 50.37 24.89 -56.01
CA GLY A 223 50.11 26.24 -56.50
C GLY A 223 48.97 26.97 -55.77
N LEU A 224 47.96 26.24 -55.29
CA LEU A 224 46.88 26.80 -54.48
C LEU A 224 47.35 27.02 -53.04
N LEU A 225 48.14 26.09 -52.49
CA LEU A 225 48.75 26.23 -51.17
C LEU A 225 49.66 27.47 -51.11
N HIS A 226 50.51 27.65 -52.12
CA HIS A 226 51.36 28.86 -52.23
C HIS A 226 50.53 30.15 -52.25
N LYS A 227 49.40 30.18 -52.97
CA LYS A 227 48.54 31.38 -53.03
C LYS A 227 47.83 31.65 -51.70
N VAL A 228 47.37 30.60 -51.01
CA VAL A 228 46.73 30.73 -49.69
C VAL A 228 47.75 31.22 -48.67
N VAL A 229 48.96 30.63 -48.63
CA VAL A 229 50.04 31.08 -47.74
C VAL A 229 50.42 32.52 -48.03
N HIS A 230 50.58 32.89 -49.30
CA HIS A 230 50.89 34.27 -49.67
C HIS A 230 49.79 35.24 -49.25
N ALA A 231 48.52 34.89 -49.46
CA ALA A 231 47.38 35.70 -49.04
C ALA A 231 47.28 35.85 -47.51
N CYS A 232 47.63 34.80 -46.74
CA CYS A 232 47.68 34.87 -45.29
C CYS A 232 48.84 35.75 -44.78
N MET A 233 50.00 35.71 -45.45
CA MET A 233 51.17 36.53 -45.09
C MET A 233 51.02 38.01 -45.48
N ASP A 234 50.12 38.31 -46.42
CA ASP A 234 49.81 39.68 -46.85
C ASP A 234 48.55 40.25 -46.16
N ALA A 235 47.91 39.49 -45.26
CA ALA A 235 46.67 39.91 -44.62
C ALA A 235 46.92 40.78 -43.38
N ASP A 236 46.54 42.05 -43.44
CA ASP A 236 46.71 43.03 -42.35
C ASP A 236 45.95 42.70 -41.04
N TYR A 237 45.04 41.72 -41.08
CA TYR A 237 44.23 41.28 -39.93
C TYR A 237 44.75 39.99 -39.28
N ILE A 238 45.84 39.41 -39.81
CA ILE A 238 46.48 38.23 -39.22
C ILE A 238 47.70 38.72 -38.43
N SER A 239 47.76 38.31 -37.17
CA SER A 239 48.91 38.63 -36.33
C SER A 239 50.09 37.71 -36.63
N ARG A 240 51.30 38.19 -36.31
CA ARG A 240 52.54 37.40 -36.48
C ARG A 240 52.51 36.05 -35.75
N ASP A 241 51.84 35.97 -34.60
CA ASP A 241 51.72 34.72 -33.84
C ASP A 241 50.79 33.72 -34.55
N GLU A 242 49.74 34.22 -35.21
CA GLU A 242 48.84 33.40 -36.03
C GLU A 242 49.55 32.94 -37.32
N GLU A 243 50.34 33.79 -37.97
CA GLU A 243 51.19 33.41 -39.11
C GLU A 243 52.15 32.27 -38.77
N LEU A 244 52.80 32.35 -37.60
CA LEU A 244 53.73 31.31 -37.13
C LEU A 244 53.01 29.99 -36.80
N GLN A 245 51.81 30.05 -36.23
CA GLN A 245 50.99 28.86 -35.99
C GLN A 245 50.54 28.19 -37.29
N LEU A 246 50.15 28.99 -38.30
CA LEU A 246 49.80 28.49 -39.62
C LEU A 246 50.99 27.80 -40.30
N LEU A 247 52.18 28.41 -40.26
CA LEU A 247 53.40 27.82 -40.81
C LEU A 247 53.80 26.54 -40.09
N HIS A 248 53.69 26.50 -38.76
CA HIS A 248 54.02 25.30 -37.99
C HIS A 248 53.10 24.14 -38.37
N ARG A 249 51.79 24.40 -38.46
CA ARG A 249 50.80 23.40 -38.86
C ARG A 249 51.06 22.86 -40.27
N LEU A 250 51.40 23.73 -41.22
CA LEU A 250 51.70 23.34 -42.60
C LEU A 250 53.02 22.57 -42.75
N LEU A 251 54.05 22.90 -41.96
CA LEU A 251 55.33 22.19 -41.97
C LEU A 251 55.24 20.82 -41.28
N SER A 252 54.43 20.69 -40.22
CA SER A 252 54.15 19.41 -39.58
C SER A 252 53.39 18.46 -40.52
N ASP A 253 52.43 18.99 -41.27
CA ASP A 253 51.67 18.21 -42.28
C ASP A 253 52.55 17.74 -43.45
N ALA A 254 53.63 18.47 -43.78
CA ALA A 254 54.59 18.10 -44.82
C ALA A 254 55.72 17.16 -44.36
N ALA A 255 55.86 16.91 -43.05
CA ALA A 255 56.91 16.06 -42.49
C ALA A 255 56.44 14.61 -42.22
N ASP A 256 55.14 14.36 -42.31
CA ASP A 256 54.49 13.05 -42.15
C ASP A 256 54.19 12.33 -43.49
N ASP A 257 54.67 12.86 -44.63
CA ASP A 257 54.67 12.23 -45.97
C ASP A 257 56.06 11.68 -46.37
#